data_AF-A0A448NR81-F1
#
_entry.id   AF-A0A448NR81-F1
#
_cell.length_a   1.000
_cell.length_b   1.000
_cell.length_c   1.000
_cell.angle_alpha   90.00
_cell.angle_beta   90.00
_cell.angle_gamma   90.00
#
_symmetry.space_group_name_H-M   'P 1'
#
loop_
_entity.id
_entity.type
_entity.pdbx_description
1 polymer ?
#
loop_
_entity_poly.entity_id
_entity_poly.type
_entity_poly.pdbx_seq_one_letter_code
_entity_poly.pdbx_strand_id
1 'polypeptide(L)'
;MKNFKNTAIIFFLLLMNFAFACEACKLQQPDVTRDFTHGVGPRGDFDWIIVAVIAALTIFTFIYSLKYLVKPGEKDQNHIKNSILN
;
A
#
# COMPACT_ATOMS: atom_id res chain seq x y z
N MET A 1 -21.57 0.71 -20.11
CA MET A 1 -20.35 1.34 -19.55
C MET A 1 -20.59 2.60 -18.70
N LYS A 2 -21.68 3.36 -18.87
CA LYS A 2 -21.95 4.59 -18.08
C LYS A 2 -21.98 4.39 -16.55
N ASN A 3 -22.38 3.20 -16.09
CA ASN A 3 -22.49 2.90 -14.65
C ASN A 3 -21.24 2.24 -14.07
N PHE A 4 -20.28 1.80 -14.90
CA PHE A 4 -19.10 1.06 -14.43
C PHE A 4 -18.23 1.92 -13.50
N LYS A 5 -18.07 3.22 -13.82
CA LYS A 5 -17.37 4.17 -12.95
C LYS A 5 -18.04 4.28 -11.58
N ASN A 6 -19.36 4.39 -11.53
CA ASN A 6 -20.10 4.52 -10.28
C ASN A 6 -20.05 3.21 -9.47
N THR A 7 -20.19 2.05 -10.13
CA THR A 7 -20.03 0.75 -9.49
C THR A 7 -18.62 0.56 -8.93
N ALA A 8 -17.58 0.96 -9.68
CA ALA A 8 -16.19 0.89 -9.23
C ALA A 8 -15.92 1.82 -8.04
N ILE A 9 -16.49 3.03 -8.03
CA ILE A 9 -16.40 3.97 -6.90
C ILE A 9 -17.07 3.37 -5.66
N ILE A 10 -18.28 2.83 -5.78
CA ILE A 10 -18.99 2.20 -4.66
C ILE A 10 -18.18 1.01 -4.11
N PHE A 11 -17.65 0.17 -5.00
CA PHE A 11 -16.81 -0.96 -4.60
C PHE A 11 -15.53 -0.51 -3.88
N PHE A 12 -14.88 0.55 -4.37
CA PHE A 12 -13.71 1.14 -3.73
C PHE A 12 -14.03 1.70 -2.34
N LEU A 13 -15.14 2.41 -2.18
CA LEU A 13 -15.59 2.94 -0.89
C LEU A 13 -15.91 1.82 0.13
N LEU A 14 -16.47 0.70 -0.34
CA LEU A 14 -16.72 -0.48 0.48
C LEU A 14 -15.40 -1.15 0.91
N LEU A 15 -14.42 -1.25 0.01
CA LEU A 15 -13.08 -1.77 0.34
C LEU A 15 -12.36 -0.90 1.37
N MET A 16 -12.48 0.43 1.30
CA MET A 16 -11.86 1.33 2.27
C MET A 16 -12.39 1.13 3.69
N ASN A 17 -13.66 0.76 3.87
CA ASN A 17 -14.21 0.48 5.20
C ASN A 17 -13.56 -0.73 5.89
N PHE A 18 -13.02 -1.69 5.13
CA PHE A 18 -12.29 -2.83 5.70
C PHE A 18 -10.85 -2.52 6.11
N ALA A 19 -10.27 -1.40 5.65
CA ALA A 19 -8.88 -1.07 5.93
C ALA A 19 -8.70 -0.44 7.33
N PHE A 20 -9.70 0.31 7.80
CA PHE A 20 -9.62 1.06 9.05
C PHE A 20 -10.03 0.24 10.28
N ALA A 21 -9.59 0.68 11.45
CA ALA A 21 -9.91 0.03 12.72
C ALA A 21 -11.39 0.19 13.07
N CYS A 22 -12.06 -0.91 13.43
CA CYS A 22 -13.36 -0.83 14.12
C CYS A 22 -13.15 -0.46 15.59
N GLU A 23 -14.21 -0.06 16.31
CA GLU A 23 -14.13 0.36 17.72
C GLU A 23 -13.44 -0.68 18.62
N ALA A 24 -13.73 -1.97 18.42
CA ALA A 24 -13.07 -3.04 19.17
C ALA A 24 -11.55 -3.09 18.92
N CYS A 25 -11.12 -2.90 17.67
CA CYS A 25 -9.69 -2.87 17.33
C CYS A 25 -9.00 -1.64 17.89
N LYS A 26 -9.65 -0.46 17.86
CA LYS A 26 -9.06 0.79 18.39
C LYS A 26 -8.69 0.68 19.87
N LEU A 27 -9.51 0.01 20.66
CA LEU A 27 -9.26 -0.22 22.09
C LEU A 27 -8.08 -1.14 22.37
N GLN A 28 -7.69 -1.96 21.39
CA GLN A 28 -6.62 -2.96 21.52
C GLN A 28 -5.34 -2.55 20.77
N GLN A 29 -5.38 -1.44 20.03
CA GLN A 29 -4.27 -0.96 19.24
C GLN A 29 -3.31 -0.08 20.05
N PRO A 30 -2.00 -0.15 19.79
CA PRO A 30 -1.05 0.83 20.27
C PRO A 30 -1.37 2.23 19.74
N ASP A 31 -1.06 3.26 20.53
CA ASP A 31 -1.36 4.67 20.21
C ASP A 31 -0.84 5.10 18.82
N VAL A 32 0.33 4.61 18.40
CA VAL A 32 0.97 4.97 17.13
C VAL A 32 0.22 4.43 15.91
N THR A 33 -0.43 3.27 16.04
CA THR A 33 -1.16 2.62 14.94
C THR A 33 -2.67 2.62 15.13
N ARG A 34 -3.15 3.32 16.17
CA ARG A 34 -4.57 3.43 16.47
C ARG A 34 -5.29 4.08 15.30
N ASP A 35 -6.46 3.55 14.97
CA ASP A 35 -7.31 3.99 13.86
C ASP A 35 -6.81 3.61 12.44
N PHE A 36 -5.55 3.22 12.26
CA PHE A 36 -4.95 3.02 10.94
C PHE A 36 -5.11 1.61 10.35
N THR A 37 -5.19 0.59 11.19
CA THR A 37 -5.18 -0.81 10.73
C THR A 37 -6.43 -1.53 11.18
N HIS A 38 -6.93 -2.48 10.39
CA HIS A 38 -7.87 -3.46 10.92
C HIS A 38 -7.07 -4.53 11.71
N GLY A 39 -7.48 -4.80 12.96
CA GLY A 39 -6.80 -5.74 13.86
C GLY A 39 -6.11 -5.10 15.06
N VAL A 40 -5.45 -5.90 15.90
CA VAL A 40 -4.93 -5.45 17.21
C VAL A 40 -3.58 -4.72 17.15
N GLY A 41 -2.87 -4.80 16.03
CA GLY A 41 -1.52 -4.23 15.90
C GLY A 41 -0.44 -4.99 16.71
N PRO A 42 0.78 -4.44 16.77
CA PRO A 42 1.92 -5.02 17.51
C PRO A 42 1.65 -5.10 19.01
N ARG A 43 1.96 -6.24 19.65
CA ARG A 43 1.71 -6.44 21.10
C ARG A 43 2.96 -6.47 21.97
N GLY A 44 4.13 -6.69 21.38
CA GLY A 44 5.42 -6.69 22.09
C GLY A 44 6.54 -5.98 21.31
N ASP A 45 7.66 -5.75 21.97
CA ASP A 45 8.79 -5.01 21.39
C ASP A 45 9.34 -5.65 20.11
N PHE A 46 9.35 -6.99 20.06
CA PHE A 46 9.82 -7.71 18.87
C PHE A 46 8.89 -7.52 17.66
N ASP A 47 7.57 -7.39 17.89
CA ASP A 47 6.62 -7.10 16.82
C ASP A 47 6.92 -5.72 16.20
N TRP A 48 7.32 -4.75 17.02
CA TRP A 48 7.73 -3.42 16.55
C TRP A 48 9.02 -3.44 15.74
N ILE A 49 9.97 -4.29 16.11
CA ILE A 49 11.19 -4.50 15.30
C ILE A 49 10.81 -5.04 13.93
N ILE A 50 9.90 -6.03 13.86
CA ILE A 50 9.42 -6.59 12.58
C ILE A 50 8.75 -5.50 11.75
N VAL A 51 7.84 -4.71 12.34
CA VAL A 51 7.17 -3.59 11.65
C VAL A 51 8.17 -2.60 11.09
N ALA A 52 9.18 -2.21 11.86
CA ALA A 52 10.22 -1.29 11.41
C ALA A 52 11.03 -1.83 10.23
N VAL A 53 11.44 -3.11 10.29
CA VAL A 53 12.20 -3.77 9.21
C VAL A 53 11.36 -3.86 7.94
N ILE A 54 10.11 -4.30 8.04
CA ILE A 54 9.22 -4.40 6.87
C ILE A 54 8.97 -3.02 6.27
N ALA A 55 8.69 -2.00 7.10
CA ALA A 55 8.50 -0.63 6.61
C ALA A 55 9.73 -0.11 5.84
N ALA A 56 10.94 -0.36 6.35
CA ALA A 56 12.18 0.01 5.68
C ALA A 56 12.35 -0.71 4.32
N LEU A 57 12.08 -2.01 4.27
CA LEU A 57 12.14 -2.80 3.03
C LEU A 57 11.07 -2.35 2.02
N THR A 58 9.86 -2.03 2.47
CA THR A 58 8.78 -1.51 1.60
C THR A 58 9.17 -0.17 0.99
N ILE A 59 9.69 0.77 1.79
CA ILE A 59 10.16 2.06 1.27
C ILE A 59 11.30 1.87 0.27
N PHE A 60 12.28 1.01 0.61
CA PHE A 60 13.41 0.70 -0.27
C PHE A 60 12.94 0.13 -1.61
N THR A 61 12.11 -0.90 -1.58
CA THR A 61 11.57 -1.54 -2.80
C THR A 61 10.69 -0.60 -3.60
N PHE A 62 9.88 0.25 -2.95
CA PHE A 62 9.08 1.26 -3.62
C PHE A 62 9.94 2.30 -4.36
N ILE A 63 11.01 2.80 -3.72
CA ILE A 63 11.96 3.72 -4.37
C ILE A 63 12.56 3.09 -5.64
N TYR A 64 13.00 1.84 -5.55
CA TYR A 64 13.58 1.15 -6.72
C TYR A 64 12.53 0.83 -7.79
N SER A 65 11.31 0.46 -7.39
CA SER A 65 10.20 0.28 -8.31
C SER A 65 9.95 1.56 -9.12
N LEU A 66 9.84 2.72 -8.45
CA LEU A 66 9.71 4.01 -9.12
C LEU A 66 10.93 4.34 -10.00
N LYS A 67 12.15 4.13 -9.48
CA LYS A 67 13.39 4.37 -10.23
C LYS A 67 13.40 3.60 -11.55
N TYR A 68 13.02 2.33 -11.54
CA TYR A 68 13.03 1.51 -12.75
C TYR A 68 11.82 1.76 -13.65
N LEU A 69 10.69 2.23 -13.13
CA LEU A 69 9.58 2.69 -13.98
C LEU A 69 9.93 4.00 -14.70
N VAL A 70 10.53 4.96 -14.01
CA VAL A 70 10.87 6.28 -14.58
C VAL A 70 12.12 6.20 -15.47
N LYS A 71 13.18 5.52 -15.01
CA LYS A 71 14.45 5.41 -15.74
C LYS A 71 15.03 4.00 -15.62
N PRO A 72 14.49 3.01 -16.36
CA PRO A 72 14.94 1.61 -16.30
C PRO A 72 16.37 1.38 -16.81
N GLY A 73 17.03 2.39 -17.38
CA GLY A 73 18.33 2.23 -18.02
C GLY A 73 18.28 1.46 -19.35
N GLU A 74 17.08 1.07 -19.80
CA GLU A 74 16.84 0.41 -21.09
C GLU A 74 17.30 1.29 -22.26
N LYS A 75 18.10 0.71 -23.15
CA LYS A 75 18.71 1.35 -24.32
C LYS A 75 18.14 0.81 -25.64
N ASP A 76 17.45 -0.32 -25.61
CA ASP A 76 16.78 -0.87 -26.78
C ASP A 76 15.59 0.00 -27.19
N GLN A 77 15.62 0.45 -28.45
CA GLN A 77 14.58 1.28 -29.03
C GLN A 77 13.28 0.49 -29.28
N ASN A 78 13.36 -0.83 -29.41
CA ASN A 78 12.20 -1.70 -29.68
C ASN A 78 11.55 -2.28 -28.40
N HIS A 79 11.96 -1.81 -27.22
CA HIS A 79 11.45 -2.32 -25.95
C HIS A 79 9.97 -1.95 -25.74
N ILE A 80 9.16 -2.89 -25.21
CA ILE A 80 7.69 -2.73 -24.99
C ILE A 80 7.32 -1.46 -24.21
N LYS A 81 8.19 -0.99 -23.31
CA LYS A 81 7.97 0.24 -22.55
C LYS A 81 7.75 1.47 -23.47
N ASN A 82 8.41 1.52 -24.63
CA ASN A 82 8.32 2.64 -25.57
C ASN A 82 6.97 2.65 -26.31
N SER A 83 6.17 1.58 -26.18
CA SER A 83 4.79 1.50 -26.67
C SER A 83 3.76 1.91 -25.61
N ILE A 84 4.13 1.84 -24.31
CA ILE A 84 3.23 2.15 -23.19
C ILE A 84 3.46 3.58 -22.66
N LEU A 85 4.72 4.03 -22.61
CA LEU A 85 5.13 5.28 -21.94
C LEU A 85 5.54 6.41 -22.91
N ASN A 86 5.56 6.15 -24.22
CA ASN A 86 5.93 7.08 -25.28
C ASN A 86 4.75 7.18 -26.28
#